data_AF-A0A2P5K059-F1
#
_entry.id   AF-A0A2P5K059-F1
#
_cell.length_a   1.000
_cell.length_b   1.000
_cell.length_c   1.000
_cell.angle_alpha   90.00
_cell.angle_beta   90.00
_cell.angle_gamma   90.00
#
_symmetry.space_group_name_H-M   'P 1'
#
loop_
_entity.id
_entity.type
_entity.pdbx_description
1 polymer ?
#
loop_
_entity_poly.entity_id
_entity_poly.type
_entity_poly.pdbx_seq_one_letter_code
_entity_poly.pdbx_strand_id
1 'polypeptide(L)'
;MIEIDQYYGLSSPIHRWDPRLKIVSIFVLIFSIMLLYNLILVVITMCFAIMLVFLSKIPISFILTRLKWVFIFVLPFLIILPFTFLGGGIEIAHFLGITLYYRGIEYVIYALMIMIKALTAVMLIFPMIGTSRIDITIKALEGLHIPNKLIQMFAFTYRYIFVLSDEFTNMERSLKSRGYKNRASLFSITSISKAIAMLLVKSYERADRVFYAMRSKGYTGTVTTLHEFTLRPQDWLNTIIVIGFAIFIHIAAISSTMEVL
;
A
#
# COMPACT_ATOMS: atom_id res chain seq x y z
N MET A 1 -6.91 -15.29 -8.14
CA MET A 1 -5.70 -14.95 -7.36
C MET A 1 -5.49 -13.45 -7.48
N ILE A 2 -5.27 -12.72 -6.38
CA ILE A 2 -5.02 -11.27 -6.45
C ILE A 2 -3.70 -11.13 -7.22
N GLU A 3 -3.61 -10.20 -8.19
CA GLU A 3 -2.40 -9.96 -8.99
C GLU A 3 -1.14 -9.73 -8.12
N ILE A 4 -1.33 -9.29 -6.87
CA ILE A 4 -0.26 -9.04 -5.89
C ILE A 4 0.43 -10.35 -5.44
N ASP A 5 -0.28 -11.48 -5.38
CA ASP A 5 0.33 -12.78 -5.01
C ASP A 5 1.07 -13.44 -6.20
N GLN A 6 0.97 -12.90 -7.41
CA GLN A 6 1.57 -13.49 -8.62
C GLN A 6 3.11 -13.50 -8.57
N TYR A 7 3.72 -12.59 -7.82
CA TYR A 7 5.18 -12.41 -7.77
C TYR A 7 5.86 -13.01 -6.53
N TYR A 8 5.10 -13.69 -5.66
CA TYR A 8 5.64 -14.37 -4.48
C TYR A 8 6.72 -15.42 -4.82
N GLY A 9 6.61 -16.09 -5.98
CA GLY A 9 7.51 -17.19 -6.37
C GLY A 9 8.91 -16.77 -6.80
N LEU A 10 9.22 -15.47 -6.83
CA LEU A 10 10.54 -14.97 -7.21
C LEU A 10 11.57 -15.21 -6.10
N SER A 11 12.80 -15.54 -6.48
CA SER A 11 13.91 -15.70 -5.53
C SER A 11 14.77 -14.44 -5.46
N SER A 12 14.65 -13.71 -4.34
CA SER A 12 15.51 -12.58 -4.00
C SER A 12 15.81 -12.55 -2.49
N PRO A 13 16.89 -11.89 -2.05
CA PRO A 13 17.19 -11.69 -0.62
C PRO A 13 16.01 -11.10 0.16
N ILE A 14 15.22 -10.22 -0.47
CA ILE A 14 14.05 -9.57 0.16
C ILE A 14 12.87 -10.55 0.27
N HIS A 15 12.74 -11.50 -0.66
CA HIS A 15 11.71 -12.54 -0.59
C HIS A 15 11.95 -13.53 0.57
N ARG A 16 13.22 -13.75 0.92
CA ARG A 16 13.62 -14.63 2.02
C ARG A 16 13.55 -13.97 3.39
N TRP A 17 13.34 -12.65 3.43
CA TRP A 17 13.30 -11.89 4.66
C TRP A 17 12.00 -12.18 5.43
N ASP A 18 12.11 -12.53 6.71
CA ASP A 18 10.96 -12.74 7.60
C ASP A 18 9.94 -11.59 7.50
N PRO A 19 8.67 -11.88 7.15
CA PRO A 19 7.66 -10.87 6.93
C PRO A 19 7.38 -9.97 8.14
N ARG A 20 7.56 -10.45 9.38
CA ARG A 20 7.30 -9.67 10.59
C ARG A 20 8.27 -8.49 10.68
N LEU A 21 9.55 -8.79 10.54
CA LEU A 21 10.63 -7.80 10.61
C LEU A 21 10.61 -6.86 9.41
N LYS A 22 10.27 -7.39 8.23
CA LYS A 22 10.09 -6.62 6.99
C LYS A 22 8.98 -5.58 7.11
N ILE A 23 7.81 -5.96 7.62
CA ILE A 23 6.68 -5.02 7.82
C ILE A 23 7.11 -3.90 8.77
N VAL A 24 7.68 -4.24 9.94
CA VAL A 24 8.10 -3.25 10.93
C VAL A 24 9.14 -2.29 10.36
N SER A 25 10.21 -2.82 9.75
CA SER A 25 11.30 -1.99 9.24
C SER A 25 10.89 -1.08 8.10
N ILE A 26 10.12 -1.57 7.12
CA ILE A 26 9.63 -0.76 6.01
C ILE A 26 8.60 0.26 6.50
N PHE A 27 7.73 -0.11 7.44
CA PHE A 27 6.77 0.83 8.03
C PHE A 27 7.47 1.98 8.76
N VAL A 28 8.49 1.67 9.57
CA VAL A 28 9.34 2.68 10.23
C VAL A 28 10.04 3.56 9.20
N LEU A 29 10.57 2.99 8.12
CA LEU A 29 11.20 3.75 7.04
C LEU A 29 10.20 4.70 6.35
N ILE A 30 8.99 4.25 6.01
CA ILE A 30 7.96 5.10 5.41
C ILE A 30 7.62 6.26 6.35
N PHE A 31 7.40 5.97 7.63
CA PHE A 31 7.09 7.00 8.63
C PHE A 31 8.24 8.02 8.78
N SER A 32 9.48 7.55 8.81
CA SER A 32 10.68 8.38 8.85
C SER A 32 10.75 9.34 7.65
N ILE A 33 10.49 8.84 6.44
CA ILE A 33 10.52 9.65 5.20
C ILE A 33 9.45 10.76 5.24
N MET A 34 8.28 10.48 5.82
CA MET A 34 7.20 11.48 5.91
C MET A 34 7.60 12.70 6.77
N LEU A 35 8.43 12.49 7.78
CA LEU A 35 8.88 13.53 8.72
C LEU A 35 10.00 14.43 8.19
N LEU A 36 10.54 14.19 7.00
CA LEU A 36 11.69 14.94 6.49
C LEU A 36 11.30 16.28 5.86
N TYR A 37 11.99 17.36 6.22
CA TYR A 37 11.76 18.70 5.66
C TYR A 37 12.86 19.15 4.67
N ASN A 38 13.84 18.29 4.38
CA ASN A 38 14.94 18.60 3.47
C ASN A 38 14.80 17.86 2.12
N LEU A 39 14.81 18.59 1.01
CA LEU A 39 14.65 18.03 -0.34
C LEU A 39 15.76 17.02 -0.69
N ILE A 40 17.01 17.29 -0.31
CA ILE A 40 18.15 16.42 -0.61
C ILE A 40 17.97 15.07 0.08
N LEU A 41 17.59 15.08 1.36
CA LEU A 41 17.33 13.85 2.12
C LEU A 41 16.15 13.06 1.54
N VAL A 42 15.09 13.75 1.10
CA VAL A 42 13.95 13.11 0.42
C VAL A 42 14.40 12.42 -0.88
N VAL A 43 15.26 13.05 -1.69
CA VAL A 43 15.81 12.42 -2.91
C VAL A 43 16.69 11.21 -2.57
N ILE A 44 17.53 11.30 -1.53
CA ILE A 44 18.36 10.17 -1.06
C ILE A 44 17.47 8.97 -0.66
N THR A 45 16.35 9.23 0.04
CA THR A 45 15.40 8.16 0.41
C THR A 45 14.73 7.53 -0.80
N MET A 46 14.44 8.32 -1.83
CA MET A 46 13.90 7.80 -3.10
C MET A 46 14.90 6.87 -3.79
N CYS A 47 16.17 7.25 -3.86
CA CYS A 47 17.24 6.39 -4.39
C CYS A 47 17.34 5.06 -3.63
N PHE A 48 17.24 5.10 -2.29
CA PHE A 48 17.24 3.90 -1.46
C PHE A 48 16.01 3.01 -1.69
N ALA A 49 14.82 3.61 -1.83
CA ALA A 49 13.61 2.86 -2.17
C ALA A 49 13.71 2.18 -3.54
N ILE A 50 14.27 2.88 -4.53
CA ILE A 50 14.56 2.33 -5.86
C ILE A 50 15.52 1.13 -5.72
N MET A 51 16.59 1.25 -4.95
CA MET A 51 17.52 0.16 -4.68
C MET A 51 16.81 -1.06 -4.07
N LEU A 52 15.96 -0.89 -3.05
CA LEU A 52 15.19 -1.98 -2.45
C LEU A 52 14.23 -2.65 -3.45
N VAL A 53 13.60 -1.86 -4.32
CA VAL A 53 12.74 -2.38 -5.39
C VAL A 53 13.55 -3.23 -6.38
N PHE A 54 14.72 -2.75 -6.82
CA PHE A 54 15.62 -3.51 -7.70
C PHE A 54 16.10 -4.80 -7.04
N LEU A 55 16.50 -4.77 -5.77
CA LEU A 55 16.89 -5.97 -5.01
C LEU A 55 15.72 -6.95 -4.88
N SER A 56 14.48 -6.46 -4.89
CA SER A 56 13.29 -7.32 -4.84
C SER A 56 13.04 -8.04 -6.17
N LYS A 57 13.66 -7.64 -7.29
CA LYS A 57 13.45 -8.23 -8.62
C LYS A 57 11.97 -8.23 -9.06
N ILE A 58 11.17 -7.31 -8.55
CA ILE A 58 9.78 -7.12 -8.98
C ILE A 58 9.82 -6.49 -10.39
N PRO A 59 9.00 -6.96 -11.36
CA PRO A 59 9.02 -6.40 -12.70
C PRO A 59 8.70 -4.91 -12.70
N ILE A 60 9.59 -4.13 -13.30
CA ILE A 60 9.52 -2.67 -13.36
C ILE A 60 8.21 -2.22 -14.02
N SER A 61 7.73 -2.95 -15.03
CA SER A 61 6.45 -2.67 -15.71
C SER A 61 5.27 -2.65 -14.74
N PHE A 62 5.18 -3.62 -13.83
CA PHE A 62 4.12 -3.70 -12.82
C PHE A 62 4.13 -2.50 -11.87
N ILE A 63 5.33 -2.05 -11.49
CA ILE A 63 5.52 -0.91 -10.59
C ILE A 63 5.14 0.38 -11.32
N LEU A 64 5.62 0.59 -12.55
CA LEU A 64 5.35 1.80 -13.34
C LEU A 64 3.85 1.98 -13.62
N THR A 65 3.11 0.92 -13.94
CA THR A 65 1.66 1.01 -14.16
C THR A 65 0.93 1.54 -12.94
N ARG A 66 1.36 1.14 -11.73
CA ARG A 66 0.74 1.58 -10.47
C ARG A 66 1.24 2.96 -10.05
N LEU A 67 2.51 3.24 -10.27
CA LEU A 67 3.13 4.54 -9.98
C LEU A 67 2.53 5.65 -10.85
N LYS A 68 2.13 5.33 -12.08
CA LYS A 68 1.39 6.25 -12.98
C LYS A 68 0.09 6.75 -12.34
N TRP A 69 -0.66 5.89 -11.65
CA TRP A 69 -1.90 6.28 -10.97
C TRP A 69 -1.66 7.19 -9.77
N VAL A 70 -0.55 6.99 -9.06
CA VAL A 70 -0.13 7.89 -7.97
C VAL A 70 0.29 9.23 -8.55
N PHE A 71 1.08 9.22 -9.61
CA PHE A 71 1.54 10.44 -10.27
C PHE A 71 0.38 11.30 -10.77
N ILE A 72 -0.62 10.70 -11.45
CA ILE A 72 -1.79 11.44 -11.91
C ILE A 72 -2.65 11.98 -10.75
N PHE A 73 -2.69 11.28 -9.62
CA PHE A 73 -3.40 11.74 -8.43
C PHE A 73 -2.69 12.92 -7.74
N VAL A 74 -1.36 12.93 -7.71
CA VAL A 74 -0.57 13.98 -7.05
C VAL A 74 -0.32 15.19 -7.95
N LEU A 75 -0.36 15.02 -9.28
CA LEU A 75 -0.10 16.07 -10.26
C LEU A 75 -0.94 17.35 -10.07
N PRO A 76 -2.25 17.28 -9.74
CA PRO A 76 -3.02 18.48 -9.42
C PRO A 76 -2.46 19.26 -8.23
N PHE A 77 -1.93 18.60 -7.19
CA PHE A 77 -1.34 19.27 -6.03
C PHE A 77 -0.05 20.01 -6.41
N LEU A 78 0.75 19.45 -7.32
CA LEU A 78 1.95 20.11 -7.84
C LEU A 78 1.61 21.43 -8.53
N ILE A 79 0.48 21.46 -9.25
CA ILE A 79 0.02 22.65 -9.95
C ILE A 79 -0.66 23.62 -8.99
N ILE A 80 -1.56 23.15 -8.12
CA ILE A 80 -2.42 24.01 -7.29
C ILE A 80 -1.66 24.66 -6.13
N LEU A 81 -0.74 23.94 -5.47
CA LEU A 81 -0.07 24.45 -4.26
C LEU A 81 0.69 25.77 -4.49
N PRO A 82 1.48 25.93 -5.56
CA PRO A 82 2.13 27.20 -5.88
C PRO A 82 1.16 28.36 -6.11
N PHE A 83 -0.04 28.10 -6.62
CA PHE A 83 -1.04 29.14 -6.94
C PHE A 83 -2.01 29.44 -5.81
N THR A 84 -2.05 28.63 -4.74
CA THR A 84 -3.06 28.79 -3.67
C THR A 84 -2.80 30.00 -2.78
N PHE A 85 -1.58 30.55 -2.76
CA PHE A 85 -1.23 31.74 -1.98
C PHE A 85 -0.91 32.93 -2.87
N LEU A 86 -1.95 33.61 -3.36
CA LEU A 86 -1.86 34.97 -3.86
C LEU A 86 -1.86 35.93 -2.65
N GLY A 87 -0.73 36.59 -2.36
CA GLY A 87 -0.75 37.76 -1.46
C GLY A 87 0.32 37.86 -0.38
N GLY A 88 1.58 37.51 -0.64
CA GLY A 88 2.61 37.69 0.38
C GLY A 88 4.06 37.61 -0.08
N GLY A 89 4.39 38.09 -1.29
CA GLY A 89 5.78 38.08 -1.79
C GLY A 89 6.09 39.17 -2.80
N ILE A 90 7.35 39.23 -3.23
CA ILE A 90 7.85 40.11 -4.28
C ILE A 90 7.45 39.50 -5.64
N GLU A 91 6.84 40.30 -6.51
CA GLU A 91 6.41 39.90 -7.85
C GLU A 91 7.64 39.71 -8.77
N ILE A 92 7.78 38.54 -9.40
CA ILE A 92 8.93 38.21 -10.25
C ILE A 92 8.55 38.26 -11.73
N ALA A 93 7.33 37.83 -12.09
CA ALA A 93 6.84 37.86 -13.46
C ALA A 93 5.32 37.94 -13.51
N HIS A 94 4.81 38.70 -14.48
CA HIS A 94 3.39 38.80 -14.80
C HIS A 94 3.16 38.19 -16.19
N PHE A 95 2.42 37.08 -16.25
CA PHE A 95 1.97 36.52 -17.52
C PHE A 95 0.49 36.16 -17.42
N LEU A 96 -0.34 36.73 -18.31
CA LEU A 96 -1.77 36.45 -18.44
C LEU A 96 -2.61 36.58 -17.14
N GLY A 97 -2.33 37.56 -16.28
CA GLY A 97 -3.12 37.82 -15.06
C GLY A 97 -2.79 36.90 -13.88
N ILE A 98 -1.71 36.13 -13.97
CA ILE A 98 -1.18 35.30 -12.89
C ILE A 98 0.16 35.92 -12.45
N THR A 99 0.22 36.38 -11.19
CA THR A 99 1.44 36.92 -10.58
C THR A 99 2.24 35.82 -9.90
N LEU A 100 3.50 35.63 -10.33
CA LEU A 100 4.40 34.67 -9.69
C LEU A 100 5.20 35.38 -8.58
N TYR A 101 4.97 34.98 -7.33
CA TYR A 101 5.66 35.51 -6.15
C TYR A 101 6.92 34.68 -5.83
N TYR A 102 7.98 35.31 -5.28
CA TYR A 102 9.20 34.61 -4.82
C TYR A 102 8.92 33.43 -3.88
N ARG A 103 7.96 33.61 -2.98
CA ARG A 103 7.49 32.57 -2.05
C ARG A 103 6.87 31.37 -2.78
N GLY A 104 6.37 31.57 -4.01
CA GLY A 104 5.87 30.51 -4.89
C GLY A 104 6.95 29.47 -5.24
N ILE A 105 8.23 29.85 -5.31
CA ILE A 105 9.33 28.91 -5.59
C ILE A 105 9.52 27.92 -4.43
N GLU A 106 9.46 28.39 -3.18
CA GLU A 106 9.51 27.52 -2.00
C GLU A 106 8.33 26.54 -1.98
N TYR A 107 7.13 26.99 -2.36
CA TYR A 107 5.96 26.11 -2.46
C TYR A 107 6.04 25.10 -3.60
N VAL A 108 6.71 25.44 -4.71
CA VAL A 108 7.05 24.44 -5.75
C VAL A 108 7.97 23.37 -5.17
N ILE A 109 8.97 23.75 -4.36
CA ILE A 109 9.86 22.80 -3.68
C ILE A 109 9.08 21.91 -2.70
N TYR A 110 8.17 22.47 -1.90
CA TYR A 110 7.32 21.68 -0.99
C TYR A 110 6.39 20.72 -1.74
N ALA A 111 5.78 21.17 -2.84
CA ALA A 111 4.92 20.34 -3.66
C ALA A 111 5.71 19.20 -4.32
N LEU A 112 6.93 19.48 -4.80
CA LEU A 112 7.85 18.48 -5.30
C LEU A 112 8.24 17.46 -4.21
N MET A 113 8.52 17.92 -2.99
CA MET A 113 8.81 17.04 -1.86
C MET A 113 7.64 16.12 -1.54
N ILE A 114 6.41 16.63 -1.49
CA ILE A 114 5.19 15.83 -1.27
C ILE A 114 5.07 14.75 -2.36
N MET A 115 5.31 15.12 -3.61
CA MET A 115 5.28 14.18 -4.73
C MET A 115 6.33 13.07 -4.58
N ILE A 116 7.58 13.42 -4.30
CA ILE A 116 8.65 12.44 -4.14
C ILE A 116 8.38 11.53 -2.93
N LYS A 117 7.92 12.09 -1.80
CA LYS A 117 7.52 11.31 -0.62
C LYS A 117 6.41 10.31 -0.94
N ALA A 118 5.36 10.75 -1.63
CA ALA A 118 4.24 9.88 -2.01
C ALA A 118 4.70 8.74 -2.94
N LEU A 119 5.50 9.05 -3.95
CA LEU A 119 6.07 8.06 -4.87
C LEU A 119 6.97 7.06 -4.13
N THR A 120 7.83 7.55 -3.23
CA THR A 120 8.74 6.73 -2.43
C THR A 120 7.99 5.80 -1.49
N ALA A 121 6.96 6.30 -0.79
CA ALA A 121 6.13 5.49 0.09
C ALA A 121 5.44 4.36 -0.69
N VAL A 122 4.87 4.65 -1.86
CA VAL A 122 4.23 3.61 -2.70
C VAL A 122 5.25 2.62 -3.24
N MET A 123 6.44 3.07 -3.63
CA MET A 123 7.53 2.17 -4.04
C MET A 123 7.89 1.18 -2.94
N LEU A 124 7.95 1.61 -1.67
CA LEU A 124 8.28 0.77 -0.52
C LEU A 124 7.17 -0.22 -0.12
N ILE A 125 5.91 0.04 -0.48
CA ILE A 125 4.82 -0.90 -0.23
C ILE A 125 4.98 -2.19 -1.07
N PHE A 126 5.53 -2.10 -2.29
CA PHE A 126 5.76 -3.28 -3.14
C PHE A 126 6.71 -4.32 -2.54
N PRO A 127 7.94 -3.97 -2.10
CA PRO A 127 8.80 -4.93 -1.42
C PRO A 127 8.20 -5.41 -0.10
N MET A 128 7.39 -4.59 0.59
CA MET A 128 6.75 -4.96 1.86
C MET A 128 5.69 -6.06 1.70
N ILE A 129 4.75 -5.89 0.76
CA ILE A 129 3.60 -6.79 0.61
C ILE A 129 3.78 -7.76 -0.56
N GLY A 130 4.42 -7.34 -1.65
CA GLY A 130 4.50 -8.12 -2.89
C GLY A 130 5.57 -9.22 -2.92
N THR A 131 6.41 -9.32 -1.89
CA THR A 131 7.51 -10.32 -1.81
C THR A 131 7.15 -11.53 -0.93
N SER A 132 5.99 -11.51 -0.31
CA SER A 132 5.50 -12.57 0.58
C SER A 132 4.01 -12.77 0.33
N ARG A 133 3.53 -14.01 0.45
CA ARG A 133 2.09 -14.27 0.27
C ARG A 133 1.27 -13.50 1.30
N ILE A 134 0.11 -12.99 0.90
CA ILE A 134 -0.75 -12.20 1.78
C ILE A 134 -1.18 -12.98 3.03
N ASP A 135 -1.40 -14.30 2.94
CA ASP A 135 -1.74 -15.14 4.10
C ASP A 135 -0.61 -15.21 5.14
N ILE A 136 0.64 -15.29 4.68
CA ILE A 136 1.82 -15.24 5.56
C ILE A 136 2.00 -13.84 6.16
N THR A 137 1.80 -12.79 5.37
CA THR A 137 1.86 -11.39 5.82
C THR A 137 0.80 -11.10 6.88
N ILE A 138 -0.44 -11.58 6.72
CA ILE A 138 -1.49 -11.46 7.74
C ILE A 138 -1.09 -12.21 9.00
N LYS A 139 -0.52 -13.42 8.88
CA LYS A 139 -0.03 -14.15 10.05
C LYS A 139 1.15 -13.44 10.72
N ALA A 140 1.99 -12.73 9.99
CA ALA A 140 3.09 -11.97 10.56
C ALA A 140 2.61 -10.91 11.56
N LEU A 141 1.39 -10.38 11.39
CA LEU A 141 0.74 -9.46 12.33
C LEU A 141 0.52 -10.08 13.72
N GLU A 142 0.42 -11.41 13.83
CA GLU A 142 0.40 -12.15 15.11
C GLU A 142 1.67 -11.90 15.92
N GLY A 143 2.82 -11.88 15.24
CA GLY A 143 4.11 -11.56 15.86
C GLY A 143 4.24 -10.10 16.32
N LEU A 144 3.38 -9.20 15.84
CA LEU A 144 3.31 -7.79 16.25
C LEU A 144 2.34 -7.55 17.43
N HIS A 145 1.86 -8.60 18.10
CA HIS A 145 0.90 -8.51 19.22
C HIS A 145 -0.47 -7.90 18.85
N ILE A 146 -0.87 -7.98 17.57
CA ILE A 146 -2.22 -7.61 17.16
C ILE A 146 -3.21 -8.66 17.69
N PRO A 147 -4.39 -8.27 18.22
CA PRO A 147 -5.36 -9.21 18.74
C PRO A 147 -5.73 -10.32 17.74
N ASN A 148 -5.70 -11.57 18.19
CA ASN A 148 -6.01 -12.76 17.38
C ASN A 148 -7.35 -12.68 16.65
N LYS A 149 -8.34 -11.97 17.21
CA LYS A 149 -9.63 -11.73 16.55
C LYS A 149 -9.49 -10.95 15.25
N LEU A 150 -8.67 -9.90 15.22
CA LEU A 150 -8.45 -9.08 14.01
C LEU A 150 -7.72 -9.87 12.94
N ILE A 151 -6.70 -10.66 13.32
CA ILE A 151 -5.94 -11.50 12.40
C ILE A 151 -6.86 -12.53 11.73
N GLN A 152 -7.74 -13.16 12.51
CA GLN A 152 -8.75 -14.07 11.98
C GLN A 152 -9.74 -13.38 11.05
N MET A 153 -10.19 -12.17 11.39
CA MET A 153 -11.04 -11.37 10.50
C MET A 153 -10.34 -11.13 9.16
N PHE A 154 -9.09 -10.66 9.16
CA PHE A 154 -8.32 -10.46 7.93
C PHE A 154 -8.11 -11.77 7.14
N ALA A 155 -7.79 -12.87 7.81
CA ALA A 155 -7.62 -14.17 7.18
C ALA A 155 -8.91 -14.68 6.51
N PHE A 156 -10.05 -14.52 7.17
CA PHE A 156 -11.36 -14.84 6.58
C PHE A 156 -11.71 -13.89 5.44
N THR A 157 -11.50 -12.58 5.59
CA THR A 157 -11.73 -11.61 4.51
C THR A 157 -10.91 -11.96 3.26
N TYR A 158 -9.62 -12.25 3.41
CA TYR A 158 -8.77 -12.66 2.29
C TYR A 158 -9.24 -13.97 1.66
N ARG A 159 -9.62 -14.97 2.45
CA ARG A 159 -10.16 -16.23 1.90
C ARG A 159 -11.48 -16.01 1.15
N TYR A 160 -12.40 -15.24 1.74
CA TYR A 160 -13.74 -15.08 1.21
C TYR A 160 -13.84 -14.09 0.05
N ILE A 161 -12.86 -13.18 -0.14
CA ILE A 161 -12.87 -12.31 -1.34
C ILE A 161 -12.86 -13.13 -2.63
N PHE A 162 -12.08 -14.23 -2.68
CA PHE A 162 -12.03 -15.12 -3.84
C PHE A 162 -13.33 -15.88 -4.02
N VAL A 163 -13.85 -16.45 -2.93
CA VAL A 163 -15.11 -17.18 -2.93
C VAL A 163 -16.27 -16.31 -3.41
N LEU A 164 -16.35 -15.07 -2.92
CA LEU A 164 -17.38 -14.12 -3.31
C LEU A 164 -17.20 -13.63 -4.75
N SER A 165 -15.96 -13.46 -5.20
CA SER A 165 -15.65 -13.11 -6.60
C SER A 165 -16.09 -14.21 -7.57
N ASP A 166 -15.86 -15.48 -7.22
CA ASP A 166 -16.27 -16.63 -8.02
C ASP A 166 -17.80 -16.76 -8.06
N GLU A 167 -18.46 -16.58 -6.90
CA GLU A 167 -19.93 -16.57 -6.81
C GLU A 167 -20.52 -15.41 -7.65
N PHE A 168 -19.92 -14.23 -7.58
CA PHE A 168 -20.33 -13.07 -8.37
C PHE A 168 -20.18 -13.33 -9.87
N THR A 169 -19.07 -13.93 -10.29
CA THR A 169 -18.82 -14.30 -11.69
C THR A 169 -19.83 -15.33 -12.19
N ASN A 170 -20.21 -16.30 -11.36
CA ASN A 170 -21.26 -17.27 -11.70
C ASN A 170 -22.64 -16.60 -11.83
N MET A 171 -22.97 -15.65 -10.96
CA MET A 171 -24.21 -14.87 -11.07
C MET A 171 -24.21 -14.00 -12.31
N GLU A 172 -23.09 -13.37 -12.65
CA GLU A 172 -22.95 -12.57 -13.88
C GLU A 172 -23.13 -13.44 -15.14
N ARG A 173 -22.55 -14.66 -15.15
CA ARG A 173 -22.75 -15.63 -16.25
C ARG A 173 -24.22 -16.03 -16.39
N SER A 174 -24.91 -16.31 -15.27
CA SER A 174 -26.33 -16.64 -15.28
C SER A 174 -27.19 -15.49 -15.81
N LEU A 175 -26.90 -14.24 -15.42
CA LEU A 175 -27.55 -13.06 -15.98
C LEU A 175 -27.34 -12.98 -17.50
N LYS A 176 -26.10 -13.13 -17.96
CA LYS A 176 -25.76 -13.09 -19.40
C LYS A 176 -26.51 -14.17 -20.19
N SER A 177 -26.64 -15.38 -19.65
CA SER A 177 -27.44 -16.46 -20.27
C SER A 177 -28.92 -16.12 -20.40
N ARG A 178 -29.46 -15.26 -19.54
CA ARG A 178 -30.85 -14.76 -19.60
C ARG A 178 -31.01 -13.54 -20.51
N GLY A 179 -30.00 -13.18 -21.29
CA GLY A 179 -30.03 -12.05 -22.23
C GLY A 179 -29.57 -10.72 -21.64
N TYR A 180 -29.01 -10.70 -20.43
CA TYR A 180 -28.42 -9.48 -19.85
C TYR A 180 -27.21 -9.01 -20.67
N LYS A 181 -27.18 -7.72 -21.02
CA LYS A 181 -26.04 -7.06 -21.66
C LYS A 181 -25.59 -5.91 -20.76
N ASN A 182 -24.31 -5.94 -20.36
CA ASN A 182 -23.73 -4.86 -19.57
C ASN A 182 -23.64 -3.59 -20.42
N ARG A 183 -24.49 -2.60 -20.13
CA ARG A 183 -24.55 -1.30 -20.81
C ARG A 183 -24.70 -0.20 -19.77
N ALA A 184 -24.30 1.03 -20.09
CA ALA A 184 -24.53 2.19 -19.22
C ALA A 184 -26.03 2.59 -19.23
N SER A 185 -26.89 1.73 -18.68
CA SER A 185 -28.34 1.88 -18.60
C SER A 185 -28.83 1.61 -17.18
N LEU A 186 -29.91 2.28 -16.77
CA LEU A 186 -30.59 2.03 -15.50
C LEU A 186 -30.99 0.57 -15.32
N PHE A 187 -31.37 -0.12 -16.40
CA PHE A 187 -31.68 -1.55 -16.34
C PHE A 187 -30.45 -2.39 -15.96
N SER A 188 -29.27 -2.00 -16.44
CA SER A 188 -28.01 -2.67 -16.14
C SER A 188 -27.63 -2.50 -14.68
N ILE A 189 -27.73 -1.26 -14.19
CA ILE A 189 -27.47 -0.90 -12.79
C ILE A 189 -28.41 -1.68 -11.87
N THR A 190 -29.72 -1.65 -12.11
CA THR A 190 -30.70 -2.36 -11.29
C THR A 190 -30.49 -3.87 -11.25
N SER A 191 -30.09 -4.47 -12.38
CA SER A 191 -29.77 -5.90 -12.45
C SER A 191 -28.51 -6.25 -11.64
N ILE A 192 -27.45 -5.45 -11.75
CA ILE A 192 -26.22 -5.61 -10.95
C ILE A 192 -26.53 -5.42 -9.46
N SER A 193 -27.30 -4.40 -9.09
CA SER A 193 -27.68 -4.16 -7.69
C SER A 193 -28.42 -5.34 -7.08
N LYS A 194 -29.33 -5.99 -7.83
CA LYS A 194 -30.00 -7.23 -7.39
C LYS A 194 -29.01 -8.38 -7.18
N ALA A 195 -28.03 -8.53 -8.06
CA ALA A 195 -26.99 -9.54 -7.92
C ALA A 195 -26.11 -9.29 -6.68
N ILE A 196 -25.73 -8.03 -6.43
CA ILE A 196 -24.97 -7.63 -5.24
C ILE A 196 -25.79 -7.85 -3.96
N ALA A 197 -27.07 -7.50 -3.95
CA ALA A 197 -27.97 -7.75 -2.82
C ALA A 197 -28.09 -9.25 -2.53
N MET A 198 -28.23 -10.08 -3.57
CA MET A 198 -28.26 -11.53 -3.41
C MET A 198 -26.91 -12.09 -2.92
N LEU A 199 -25.79 -11.54 -3.40
CA LEU A 199 -24.44 -11.91 -2.93
C LEU A 199 -24.29 -11.62 -1.43
N LEU A 200 -24.84 -10.51 -0.94
CA LEU A 200 -24.83 -10.15 0.48
C LEU A 200 -25.63 -11.14 1.33
N VAL A 201 -26.82 -11.53 0.89
CA VAL A 201 -27.62 -12.56 1.60
C VAL A 201 -26.87 -13.89 1.64
N LYS A 202 -26.33 -14.33 0.51
CA LYS A 202 -25.54 -15.56 0.42
C LYS A 202 -24.27 -15.54 1.28
N SER A 203 -23.60 -14.38 1.38
CA SER A 203 -22.39 -14.24 2.18
C SER A 203 -22.71 -14.29 3.68
N TYR A 204 -23.83 -13.70 4.10
CA TYR A 204 -24.33 -13.77 5.47
C TYR A 204 -24.66 -15.21 5.89
N GLU A 205 -25.49 -15.92 5.11
CA GLU A 205 -25.80 -17.32 5.39
C GLU A 205 -24.56 -18.20 5.41
N ARG A 206 -23.57 -17.90 4.54
CA ARG A 206 -22.30 -18.62 4.52
C ARG A 206 -21.50 -18.34 5.78
N ALA A 207 -21.47 -17.11 6.28
CA ALA A 207 -20.79 -16.76 7.53
C ALA A 207 -21.37 -17.57 8.70
N ASP A 208 -22.70 -17.68 8.80
CA ASP A 208 -23.36 -18.50 9.82
C ASP A 208 -22.99 -19.98 9.70
N ARG A 209 -23.10 -20.56 8.49
CA ARG A 209 -22.73 -21.97 8.27
C ARG A 209 -21.28 -22.26 8.67
N VAL A 210 -20.37 -21.33 8.37
CA VAL A 210 -18.95 -21.45 8.72
C VAL A 210 -18.75 -21.34 10.22
N PHE A 211 -19.42 -20.38 10.86
CA PHE A 211 -19.35 -20.21 12.31
C PHE A 211 -19.85 -21.44 13.06
N TYR A 212 -21.01 -22.00 12.69
CA TYR A 212 -21.52 -23.23 13.29
C TYR A 212 -20.58 -24.42 13.04
N ALA A 213 -20.04 -24.56 11.83
CA ALA A 213 -19.07 -25.61 11.53
C ALA A 213 -17.78 -25.48 12.38
N MET A 214 -17.31 -24.26 12.62
CA MET A 214 -16.17 -24.00 13.51
C MET A 214 -16.49 -24.38 14.94
N ARG A 215 -17.68 -24.00 15.45
CA ARG A 215 -18.12 -24.39 16.80
C ARG A 215 -18.19 -25.90 16.96
N SER A 216 -18.71 -26.63 15.97
CA SER A 216 -18.75 -28.10 15.99
C SER A 216 -17.36 -28.75 16.00
N LYS A 217 -16.34 -28.06 15.48
CA LYS A 217 -14.93 -28.50 15.53
C LYS A 217 -14.19 -28.08 16.81
N GLY A 218 -14.89 -27.52 17.80
CA GLY A 218 -14.29 -27.11 19.07
C GLY A 218 -13.66 -25.71 19.04
N TYR A 219 -14.14 -24.80 18.19
CA TYR A 219 -13.64 -23.43 18.16
C TYR A 219 -13.88 -22.69 19.49
N THR A 220 -12.80 -22.24 20.13
CA THR A 220 -12.78 -21.54 21.43
C THR A 220 -12.59 -20.03 21.30
N GLY A 221 -12.62 -19.47 20.09
CA GLY A 221 -12.34 -18.04 19.84
C GLY A 221 -10.97 -17.76 19.21
N THR A 222 -10.13 -18.79 19.06
CA THR A 222 -8.81 -18.71 18.43
C THR A 222 -8.69 -19.73 17.30
N VAL A 223 -8.31 -19.29 16.10
CA VAL A 223 -7.92 -20.18 15.01
C VAL A 223 -6.41 -20.33 15.05
N THR A 224 -5.93 -21.51 15.44
CA THR A 224 -4.50 -21.84 15.38
C THR A 224 -4.10 -22.04 13.92
N THR A 225 -3.22 -21.19 13.41
CA THR A 225 -2.68 -21.32 12.04
C THR A 225 -1.37 -22.11 12.09
N LEU A 226 -1.17 -23.06 11.16
CA LEU A 226 -0.05 -24.03 11.18
C LEU A 226 1.31 -23.50 10.66
N HIS A 227 1.43 -22.21 10.33
CA HIS A 227 2.66 -21.68 9.73
C HIS A 227 3.69 -21.24 10.78
N GLU A 228 4.73 -22.01 11.00
CA GLU A 228 5.81 -21.64 11.91
C GLU A 228 6.80 -20.70 11.22
N PHE A 229 7.17 -19.62 11.92
CA PHE A 229 8.17 -18.68 11.42
C PHE A 229 9.52 -19.02 12.05
N THR A 230 10.55 -19.11 11.21
CA THR A 230 11.92 -19.33 11.65
C THR A 230 12.75 -18.09 11.37
N LEU A 231 13.20 -17.40 12.42
CA LEU A 231 14.08 -16.24 12.28
C LEU A 231 15.47 -16.70 11.86
N ARG A 232 15.96 -16.18 10.74
CA ARG A 232 17.33 -16.41 10.26
C ARG A 232 18.21 -15.22 10.63
N PRO A 233 19.53 -15.41 10.85
CA PRO A 233 20.45 -14.29 11.12
C PRO A 233 20.44 -13.22 10.02
N GLN A 234 20.17 -13.63 8.77
CA GLN A 234 20.08 -12.74 7.62
C GLN A 234 18.89 -11.77 7.69
N ASP A 235 17.82 -12.13 8.41
CA ASP A 235 16.65 -11.28 8.62
C ASP A 235 16.99 -10.09 9.53
N TRP A 236 17.79 -10.35 10.56
CA TRP A 236 18.28 -9.31 11.46
C TRP A 236 19.20 -8.34 10.73
N LEU A 237 20.11 -8.83 9.89
CA LEU A 237 20.99 -7.97 9.10
C LEU A 237 20.19 -7.02 8.19
N ASN A 238 19.21 -7.53 7.45
CA ASN A 238 18.35 -6.69 6.59
C ASN A 238 17.58 -5.65 7.40
N THR A 239 17.09 -6.03 8.57
CA THR A 239 16.35 -5.14 9.48
C THR A 239 17.23 -4.02 10.01
N ILE A 240 18.46 -4.35 10.45
CA ILE A 240 19.44 -3.39 10.94
C ILE A 240 19.84 -2.42 9.83
N ILE A 241 20.02 -2.89 8.59
CA ILE A 241 20.34 -2.02 7.45
C ILE A 241 19.21 -1.00 7.21
N VAL A 242 17.96 -1.45 7.16
CA VAL A 242 16.81 -0.56 6.88
C VAL A 242 16.54 0.43 8.02
N ILE A 243 16.55 -0.05 9.27
CA ILE A 243 16.34 0.82 10.44
C ILE A 243 17.53 1.76 10.64
N GLY A 244 18.76 1.27 10.47
CA GLY A 244 19.98 2.07 10.54
C GLY A 244 19.98 3.20 9.51
N PHE A 245 19.52 2.93 8.28
CA PHE A 245 19.33 3.96 7.27
C PHE A 245 18.28 5.00 7.67
N ALA A 246 17.13 4.58 8.22
CA ALA A 246 16.11 5.51 8.71
C ALA A 246 16.63 6.43 9.83
N ILE A 247 17.40 5.88 10.78
CA ILE A 247 18.04 6.64 11.86
C ILE A 247 19.09 7.61 11.30
N PHE A 248 19.94 7.15 10.39
CA PHE A 248 20.98 7.97 9.75
C PHE A 248 20.37 9.20 9.07
N ILE A 249 19.26 9.03 8.36
CA ILE A 249 18.57 10.14 7.70
C ILE A 249 18.03 11.17 8.71
N HIS A 250 17.51 10.73 9.86
CA HIS A 250 17.07 11.66 10.91
C HIS A 250 18.24 12.42 11.54
N ILE A 251 19.37 11.76 11.78
CA ILE A 251 20.57 12.43 12.28
C ILE A 251 21.05 13.47 11.27
N ALA A 252 21.09 13.12 9.97
CA ALA A 252 21.44 14.05 8.91
C ALA A 252 20.43 15.21 8.77
N ALA A 253 19.14 14.95 9.02
CA ALA A 253 18.12 16.00 9.04
C ALA A 253 18.37 16.98 10.18
N ILE A 254 18.68 16.49 11.38
CA ILE A 254 19.00 17.33 12.54
C ILE A 254 20.26 18.15 12.27
N SER A 255 21.33 17.55 11.76
CA SER A 255 22.57 18.28 11.45
C SER A 255 22.34 19.37 10.40
N SER A 256 21.58 19.08 9.35
CA SER A 256 21.22 20.08 8.33
C SER A 256 20.35 21.22 8.88
N THR A 257 19.61 20.97 9.96
CA THR A 257 18.82 22.01 10.63
C THR A 257 19.72 22.90 11.51
N MET A 258 20.77 22.33 12.10
CA MET A 258 21.73 23.08 12.92
C MET A 258 22.70 23.94 12.10
N GLU A 259 23.02 23.57 10.86
CA GLU A 259 23.86 24.40 9.97
C GLU A 259 23.16 25.66 9.43
N VAL A 260 21.82 25.73 9.52
CA VAL A 260 21.01 26.85 9.01
C VAL A 260 20.67 27.86 10.12
N LEU A 261 20.95 27.55 11.39
CA LEU A 261 20.76 28.40 12.57
C LEU A 261 22.05 29.16 12.93
#